data_AF-A0A556VWL4-F1
#
_entry.id   AF-A0A556VWL4-F1
#
_cell.length_a   1.000
_cell.length_b   1.000
_cell.length_c   1.000
_cell.angle_alpha   90.00
_cell.angle_beta   90.00
_cell.angle_gamma   90.00
#
_symmetry.space_group_name_H-M   'P 1'
#
loop_
_entity.id
_entity.type
_entity.pdbx_description
1 polymer ?
#
loop_
_entity_poly.entity_id
_entity_poly.type
_entity_poly.pdbx_seq_one_letter_code
_entity_poly.pdbx_strand_id
1 'polypeptide(L)'
;MEAGDDCSSGAVESKSGLVLGNVAEVVEKILTFVPTKSVFRHASVCRLWRNCARRVLRTRQKVTWISASGSSQYEEHILLRTMEEELEVVLLFGYDAYKTGAARFLNQLLEPLGQSNVLIAGGHVEKVFPYKRDCGPRIQGASVLMDQDVSTPASAEVTIRRLKAANIPERNTVGFMFACVARGHNHYNNQHNVEADVFHKLFPGVPLFGFFGNGEIGCDRIVKENYTLSQTDANGLQHGYTTVMSLVHLG
;
A
#
# COMPACT_ATOMS: atom_id res chain seq x y z
N MET A 1 11.23 -54.08 -54.75
CA MET A 1 9.94 -53.80 -54.05
C MET A 1 10.06 -54.52 -52.72
N GLU A 2 10.10 -53.90 -51.55
CA GLU A 2 9.84 -52.52 -51.08
C GLU A 2 10.85 -52.24 -49.94
N ALA A 3 11.53 -51.09 -49.91
CA ALA A 3 11.13 -49.81 -49.27
C ALA A 3 10.81 -49.95 -47.77
N GLY A 4 11.66 -49.34 -46.94
CA GLY A 4 11.52 -49.31 -45.47
C GLY A 4 10.53 -48.27 -44.97
N ASP A 5 10.34 -48.22 -43.66
CA ASP A 5 9.73 -47.07 -42.99
C ASP A 5 10.31 -46.92 -41.57
N ASP A 6 11.21 -45.94 -41.45
CA ASP A 6 11.75 -45.43 -40.19
C ASP A 6 10.67 -44.54 -39.57
N CYS A 7 10.00 -45.03 -38.52
CA CYS A 7 9.00 -44.26 -37.77
C CYS A 7 9.71 -43.19 -36.91
N SER A 8 10.15 -42.12 -37.57
CA SER A 8 10.55 -40.88 -36.95
C SER A 8 9.29 -40.04 -36.73
N SER A 9 8.68 -40.20 -35.55
CA SER A 9 7.56 -39.37 -35.11
C SER A 9 8.02 -37.93 -34.89
N GLY A 10 8.06 -37.13 -35.95
CA GLY A 10 8.22 -35.68 -35.88
C GLY A 10 7.01 -35.08 -35.16
N ALA A 11 7.16 -34.77 -33.87
CA ALA A 11 6.19 -33.97 -33.15
C ALA A 11 6.07 -32.63 -33.87
N VAL A 12 4.92 -32.37 -34.51
CA VAL A 12 4.61 -31.08 -35.12
C VAL A 12 4.55 -30.06 -33.98
N GLU A 13 5.65 -29.36 -33.77
CA GLU A 13 5.76 -28.33 -32.76
C GLU A 13 4.78 -27.22 -33.11
N SER A 14 3.74 -27.04 -32.27
CA SER A 14 2.71 -26.04 -32.52
C SER A 14 3.36 -24.65 -32.70
N LYS A 15 2.95 -23.89 -33.72
CA LYS A 15 3.45 -22.52 -33.95
C LYS A 15 3.35 -21.64 -32.69
N SER A 16 2.32 -21.87 -31.88
CA SER A 16 2.14 -21.27 -30.55
C SER A 16 3.23 -21.67 -29.56
N GLY A 17 3.59 -22.96 -29.50
CA GLY A 17 4.68 -23.46 -28.67
C GLY A 17 6.02 -22.82 -29.03
N LEU A 18 6.30 -22.66 -30.32
CA LEU A 18 7.53 -22.02 -30.81
C LEU A 18 7.64 -20.54 -30.37
N VAL A 19 6.53 -19.80 -30.43
CA VAL A 19 6.48 -18.40 -29.98
C VAL A 19 6.64 -18.30 -28.47
N LEU A 20 5.92 -19.13 -27.69
CA LEU A 20 6.01 -19.16 -26.23
C LEU A 20 7.35 -19.69 -25.71
N GLY A 21 8.10 -20.43 -26.54
CA GLY A 21 9.42 -20.96 -26.23
C GLY A 21 10.57 -20.00 -26.53
N ASN A 22 10.38 -19.01 -27.42
CA ASN A 22 11.47 -18.21 -27.97
C ASN A 22 11.28 -16.68 -27.88
N VAL A 23 10.06 -16.17 -27.70
CA VAL A 23 9.79 -14.72 -27.71
C VAL A 23 9.56 -14.20 -26.28
N ALA A 24 10.60 -13.59 -25.70
CA ALA A 24 10.57 -13.12 -24.32
C ALA A 24 9.48 -12.05 -24.08
N GLU A 25 9.32 -11.11 -25.01
CA GLU A 25 8.35 -10.01 -24.91
C GLU A 25 6.91 -10.53 -24.82
N VAL A 26 6.59 -11.57 -25.60
CA VAL A 26 5.25 -12.20 -25.59
C VAL A 26 5.02 -12.92 -24.27
N VAL A 27 6.01 -13.70 -23.80
CA VAL A 27 5.92 -14.41 -22.52
C VAL A 27 5.79 -13.44 -21.36
N GLU A 28 6.58 -12.36 -21.33
CA GLU A 28 6.47 -11.32 -20.31
C GLU A 28 5.11 -10.65 -20.34
N LYS A 29 4.60 -10.27 -21.53
CA LYS A 29 3.29 -9.67 -21.67
C LYS A 29 2.18 -10.60 -21.18
N ILE A 30 2.23 -11.89 -21.50
CA ILE A 30 1.30 -12.89 -20.97
C ILE A 30 1.40 -12.94 -19.44
N LEU A 31 2.62 -13.06 -18.90
CA LEU A 31 2.84 -13.11 -17.46
C LEU A 31 2.37 -11.84 -16.76
N THR A 32 2.32 -10.67 -17.41
CA THR A 32 1.74 -9.45 -16.83
C THR A 32 0.25 -9.57 -16.53
N PHE A 33 -0.49 -10.46 -17.19
CA PHE A 33 -1.91 -10.74 -16.92
C PHE A 33 -2.11 -11.89 -15.92
N VAL A 34 -1.06 -12.60 -15.54
CA VAL A 34 -1.11 -13.74 -14.62
C VAL A 34 -0.96 -13.25 -13.16
N PRO A 35 -1.81 -13.71 -12.22
CA PRO A 35 -1.69 -13.37 -10.80
C PRO A 35 -0.32 -13.76 -10.23
N THR A 36 0.24 -12.94 -9.34
CA THR A 36 1.62 -13.10 -8.81
C THR A 36 1.88 -14.48 -8.21
N LYS A 37 0.93 -15.02 -7.43
CA LYS A 37 1.03 -16.39 -6.89
C LYS A 37 1.14 -17.46 -7.99
N SER A 38 0.47 -17.25 -9.13
CA SER A 38 0.52 -18.15 -10.28
C SER A 38 1.80 -17.96 -11.10
N VAL A 39 2.39 -16.77 -11.15
CA VAL A 39 3.66 -16.53 -11.87
C VAL A 39 4.81 -17.41 -11.33
N PHE A 40 4.82 -17.70 -10.03
CA PHE A 40 5.78 -18.65 -9.43
C PHE A 40 5.67 -20.06 -10.02
N ARG A 41 4.45 -20.53 -10.29
CA ARG A 41 4.21 -21.84 -10.93
C ARG A 41 4.63 -21.84 -12.40
N HIS A 42 4.55 -20.70 -13.09
CA HIS A 42 4.98 -20.60 -14.48
C HIS A 42 6.51 -20.50 -14.62
N ALA A 43 7.21 -20.12 -13.55
CA ALA A 43 8.67 -20.09 -13.52
C ALA A 43 9.33 -21.49 -13.60
N SER A 44 8.55 -22.57 -13.48
CA SER A 44 9.03 -23.95 -13.63
C SER A 44 8.87 -24.53 -15.04
N VAL A 45 8.25 -23.80 -15.99
CA VAL A 45 7.98 -24.32 -17.36
C VAL A 45 9.26 -24.52 -18.17
N CYS A 46 10.04 -23.46 -18.39
CA CYS A 46 11.33 -23.54 -19.07
C CYS A 46 12.25 -22.38 -18.64
N ARG A 47 13.50 -22.33 -19.12
CA ARG A 47 14.46 -21.26 -18.78
C ARG A 47 13.94 -19.87 -19.18
N LEU A 48 13.31 -19.74 -20.35
CA LEU A 48 12.74 -18.48 -20.82
C LEU A 48 11.64 -18.00 -19.85
N TRP A 49 10.64 -18.85 -19.59
CA TRP A 49 9.55 -18.54 -18.67
C TRP A 49 10.02 -18.26 -17.25
N ARG A 50 11.04 -18.96 -16.76
CA ARG A 50 11.69 -18.65 -15.47
C ARG A 50 12.30 -17.26 -15.44
N ASN A 51 13.04 -16.89 -16.49
CA ASN A 51 13.72 -15.60 -16.57
C ASN A 51 12.72 -14.45 -16.78
N CYS A 52 11.70 -14.64 -17.63
CA CYS A 52 10.60 -13.69 -17.84
C CYS A 52 9.74 -13.55 -16.57
N ALA A 53 9.41 -14.65 -15.89
CA ALA A 53 8.71 -14.61 -14.60
C ALA A 53 9.52 -13.87 -13.54
N ARG A 54 10.84 -14.11 -13.45
CA ARG A 54 11.72 -13.35 -12.54
C ARG A 54 11.79 -11.87 -12.91
N ARG A 55 11.88 -11.53 -14.20
CA ARG A 55 11.86 -10.14 -14.68
C ARG A 55 10.55 -9.47 -14.30
N VAL A 56 9.41 -10.04 -14.70
CA VAL A 56 8.07 -9.56 -14.34
C VAL A 56 7.90 -9.47 -12.84
N LEU A 57 8.33 -10.45 -12.04
CA LEU A 57 8.28 -10.38 -10.58
C LEU A 57 9.14 -9.24 -10.02
N ARG A 58 10.34 -9.00 -10.56
CA ARG A 58 11.20 -7.86 -10.18
C ARG A 58 10.58 -6.52 -10.57
N THR A 59 9.97 -6.42 -11.76
CA THR A 59 9.21 -5.22 -12.15
C THR A 59 7.98 -5.02 -11.28
N ARG A 60 7.47 -6.10 -10.67
CA ARG A 60 6.29 -6.10 -9.80
C ARG A 60 6.60 -5.88 -8.31
N GLN A 61 7.83 -5.57 -7.93
CA GLN A 61 8.30 -5.61 -6.53
C GLN A 61 8.69 -4.25 -5.91
N LYS A 62 8.01 -3.14 -6.24
CA LYS A 62 8.31 -1.83 -5.63
C LYS A 62 7.54 -1.57 -4.32
N VAL A 63 7.76 -2.40 -3.30
CA VAL A 63 7.43 -2.04 -1.90
C VAL A 63 8.68 -2.14 -1.07
N THR A 64 9.10 -1.01 -0.52
CA THR A 64 10.30 -0.90 0.29
C THR A 64 9.89 -0.66 1.75
N TRP A 65 10.39 -1.51 2.67
CA TRP A 65 10.24 -1.29 4.11
C TRP A 65 11.54 -0.77 4.70
N ILE A 66 11.46 0.35 5.40
CA ILE A 66 12.61 0.96 6.05
C ILE A 66 12.28 1.29 7.48
N SER A 67 13.12 0.76 8.36
CA SER A 67 13.18 1.18 9.75
C SER A 67 14.48 1.92 9.93
N ALA A 68 14.40 3.16 10.39
CA ALA A 68 15.55 3.99 10.64
C ALA A 68 15.43 4.63 12.03
N SER A 69 16.55 4.69 12.73
CA SER A 69 16.70 5.37 14.02
C SER A 69 18.03 6.11 13.98
N GLY A 70 18.06 7.37 14.40
CA GLY A 70 19.30 8.15 14.33
C GLY A 70 19.13 9.59 14.77
N SER A 71 20.15 10.39 14.45
CA SER A 71 20.17 11.84 14.67
C SER A 71 18.96 12.52 14.02
N SER A 72 18.43 13.56 14.65
CA SER A 72 17.42 14.44 14.07
C SER A 72 18.02 15.44 13.04
N GLN A 73 19.25 15.20 12.58
CA GLN A 73 19.86 15.93 11.47
C GLN A 73 19.27 15.38 10.17
N TYR A 74 18.55 16.23 9.47
CA TYR A 74 17.75 15.84 8.32
C TYR A 74 18.65 15.33 7.18
N GLU A 75 19.71 16.07 6.85
CA GLU A 75 20.56 15.84 5.68
C GLU A 75 21.30 14.49 5.68
N GLU A 76 21.49 13.88 6.85
CA GLU A 76 22.24 12.62 7.00
C GLU A 76 21.31 11.39 7.14
N HIS A 77 20.00 11.59 7.20
CA HIS A 77 19.07 10.52 7.56
C HIS A 77 18.77 9.60 6.37
N ILE A 78 18.91 8.28 6.57
CA ILE A 78 18.74 7.26 5.52
C ILE A 78 17.37 7.29 4.83
N LEU A 79 16.33 7.83 5.50
CA LEU A 79 14.99 7.97 4.94
C LEU A 79 14.95 8.89 3.72
N LEU A 80 15.87 9.88 3.62
CA LEU A 80 15.89 10.81 2.49
C LEU A 80 16.11 10.11 1.15
N ARG A 81 17.08 9.19 1.10
CA ARG A 81 17.38 8.42 -0.12
C ARG A 81 16.20 7.59 -0.62
N THR A 82 15.28 7.26 0.26
CA THR A 82 14.08 6.48 -0.09
C THR A 82 12.95 7.38 -0.55
N MET A 83 12.88 8.59 0.02
CA MET A 83 11.95 9.62 -0.46
C MET A 83 12.27 10.08 -1.88
N GLU A 84 13.50 9.85 -2.36
CA GLU A 84 13.91 10.07 -3.76
C GLU A 84 13.33 9.03 -4.73
N GLU A 85 12.80 7.90 -4.24
CA GLU A 85 12.09 6.92 -5.07
C GLU A 85 10.65 7.39 -5.38
N GLU A 86 10.08 6.93 -6.50
CA GLU A 86 8.66 7.14 -6.80
C GLU A 86 7.79 6.28 -5.86
N LEU A 87 7.35 6.88 -4.76
CA LEU A 87 6.47 6.26 -3.77
C LEU A 87 5.00 6.46 -4.15
N GLU A 88 4.16 5.44 -3.95
CA GLU A 88 2.69 5.54 -4.12
C GLU A 88 1.97 5.62 -2.77
N VAL A 89 2.42 4.82 -1.80
CA VAL A 89 1.87 4.75 -0.44
C VAL A 89 3.00 4.66 0.57
N VAL A 90 2.93 5.46 1.64
CA VAL A 90 3.85 5.46 2.77
C VAL A 90 3.07 5.21 4.05
N LEU A 91 3.38 4.09 4.71
CA LEU A 91 2.93 3.82 6.07
C LEU A 91 4.03 4.24 7.06
N LEU A 92 3.81 5.34 7.79
CA LEU A 92 4.83 5.94 8.66
C LEU A 92 4.52 5.70 10.14
N PHE A 93 5.43 5.02 10.84
CA PHE A 93 5.31 4.77 12.28
C PHE A 93 6.39 5.54 13.04
N GLY A 94 5.97 6.60 13.73
CA GLY A 94 6.87 7.44 14.52
C GLY A 94 7.13 6.82 15.89
N TYR A 95 8.36 6.37 16.14
CA TYR A 95 8.80 5.88 17.45
C TYR A 95 9.66 6.94 18.16
N ASP A 96 9.53 7.07 19.49
CA ASP A 96 10.24 8.05 20.32
C ASP A 96 10.07 9.52 19.85
N ALA A 97 8.93 9.86 19.24
CA ALA A 97 8.67 11.19 18.69
C ALA A 97 8.58 12.32 19.75
N TYR A 98 8.58 11.97 21.04
CA TYR A 98 8.64 12.92 22.15
C TYR A 98 10.05 13.48 22.41
N LYS A 99 11.09 12.89 21.82
CA LYS A 99 12.48 13.34 22.00
C LYS A 99 12.71 14.69 21.31
N THR A 100 13.60 15.51 21.89
CA THR A 100 13.98 16.82 21.34
C THR A 100 14.44 16.69 19.89
N GLY A 101 13.90 17.53 19.01
CA GLY A 101 14.22 17.55 17.58
C GLY A 101 13.41 16.58 16.72
N ALA A 102 12.68 15.62 17.31
CA ALA A 102 11.87 14.66 16.55
C ALA A 102 10.71 15.34 15.81
N ALA A 103 10.00 16.26 16.46
CA ALA A 103 8.92 17.02 15.82
C ALA A 103 9.42 17.85 14.62
N ARG A 104 10.60 18.48 14.74
CA ARG A 104 11.23 19.22 13.64
C ARG A 104 11.59 18.29 12.49
N PHE A 105 12.24 17.17 12.80
CA PHE A 105 12.63 16.17 11.81
C PHE A 105 11.40 15.60 11.07
N LEU A 106 10.35 15.24 11.81
CA LEU A 106 9.09 14.74 11.22
C LEU A 106 8.45 15.79 10.32
N ASN A 107 8.41 17.06 10.73
CA ASN A 107 7.88 18.12 9.87
C ASN A 107 8.69 18.27 8.58
N GLN A 108 10.03 18.27 8.66
CA GLN A 108 10.89 18.33 7.47
C GLN A 108 10.70 17.13 6.54
N LEU A 109 10.44 15.94 7.10
CA LEU A 109 10.15 14.72 6.34
C LEU A 109 8.75 14.75 5.70
N LEU A 110 7.75 15.25 6.45
CA LEU A 110 6.34 15.22 6.06
C LEU A 110 5.94 16.37 5.14
N GLU A 111 6.62 17.51 5.18
CA GLU A 111 6.33 18.66 4.32
C GLU A 111 6.39 18.35 2.81
N PRO A 112 7.49 17.80 2.24
CA PRO A 112 7.54 17.47 0.81
C PRO A 112 6.54 16.37 0.43
N LEU A 113 6.31 15.46 1.37
CA LEU A 113 5.35 14.37 1.28
C LEU A 113 3.89 14.86 1.26
N GLY A 114 3.58 15.91 2.02
CA GLY A 114 2.28 16.57 2.04
C GLY A 114 1.97 17.26 0.72
N GLN A 115 3.01 17.75 0.02
CA GLN A 115 2.91 18.43 -1.28
C GLN A 115 2.93 17.47 -2.48
N SER A 116 3.22 16.18 -2.27
CA SER A 116 3.26 15.18 -3.33
C SER A 116 1.96 14.37 -3.42
N ASN A 117 1.85 13.54 -4.46
CA ASN A 117 0.69 12.66 -4.71
C ASN A 117 0.74 11.33 -3.93
N VAL A 118 1.67 11.18 -2.98
CA VAL A 118 1.87 9.96 -2.20
C VAL A 118 0.75 9.80 -1.17
N LEU A 119 0.11 8.63 -1.04
CA LEU A 119 -0.75 8.38 0.12
C LEU A 119 0.11 8.25 1.38
N ILE A 120 -0.16 9.01 2.42
CA ILE A 120 0.57 8.90 3.69
C ILE A 120 -0.42 8.61 4.80
N ALA A 121 -0.16 7.56 5.56
CA ALA A 121 -0.96 7.18 6.70
C ALA A 121 -0.08 6.56 7.79
N GLY A 122 -0.44 6.76 9.05
CA GLY A 122 0.31 6.19 10.15
C GLY A 122 0.02 6.88 11.47
N GLY A 123 0.97 6.78 12.39
CA GLY A 123 0.82 7.35 13.71
C GLY A 123 2.02 7.08 14.60
N HIS A 124 1.96 7.64 15.80
CA HIS A 124 2.99 7.45 16.81
C HIS A 124 2.79 6.13 17.55
N VAL A 125 3.86 5.33 17.62
CA VAL A 125 3.86 3.99 18.24
C VAL A 125 4.88 3.90 19.36
N GLU A 126 4.59 3.06 20.35
CA GLU A 126 5.50 2.79 21.48
C GLU A 126 6.62 1.81 21.15
N LYS A 127 6.50 1.02 20.08
CA LYS A 127 7.55 0.11 19.64
C LYS A 127 7.38 -0.26 18.18
N VAL A 128 8.47 -0.26 17.43
CA VAL A 128 8.53 -0.78 16.05
C VAL A 128 9.41 -2.03 16.05
N PHE A 129 8.92 -3.11 15.45
CA PHE A 129 9.74 -4.28 15.18
C PHE A 129 10.23 -4.21 13.73
N PRO A 130 11.54 -4.25 13.48
CA PRO A 130 12.06 -4.25 12.13
C PRO A 130 11.61 -5.52 11.43
N TYR A 131 10.78 -5.38 10.40
CA TYR A 131 10.31 -6.51 9.61
C TYR A 131 10.38 -6.18 8.13
N LYS A 132 10.99 -7.07 7.35
CA LYS A 132 11.19 -6.91 5.91
C LYS A 132 10.23 -7.84 5.17
N ARG A 133 9.27 -7.27 4.44
CA ARG A 133 8.41 -8.01 3.51
C ARG A 133 8.12 -7.20 2.25
N ASP A 134 8.37 -7.78 1.09
CA ASP A 134 8.09 -7.12 -0.19
C ASP A 134 6.71 -7.55 -0.72
N CYS A 135 5.85 -6.61 -1.12
CA CYS A 135 4.52 -6.90 -1.66
C CYS A 135 4.17 -6.06 -2.89
N GLY A 136 3.93 -6.71 -4.04
CA GLY A 136 2.91 -6.35 -5.03
C GLY A 136 3.10 -5.12 -5.96
N PRO A 137 2.71 -5.22 -7.25
CA PRO A 137 2.63 -4.07 -8.18
C PRO A 137 1.27 -3.34 -8.12
N ARG A 138 1.25 -2.07 -8.53
CA ARG A 138 0.06 -1.20 -8.66
C ARG A 138 -0.63 -0.95 -7.33
N ILE A 139 0.01 -0.16 -6.48
CA ILE A 139 -0.56 0.20 -5.20
C ILE A 139 -1.54 1.33 -5.44
N GLN A 140 -2.78 1.13 -5.02
CA GLN A 140 -3.76 2.22 -4.99
C GLN A 140 -4.07 2.54 -3.54
N GLY A 141 -4.19 3.83 -3.27
CA GLY A 141 -4.33 4.35 -1.94
C GLY A 141 -5.45 5.37 -1.86
N ALA A 142 -6.24 5.30 -0.79
CA ALA A 142 -7.07 6.42 -0.37
C ALA A 142 -7.08 6.50 1.16
N SER A 143 -7.14 7.70 1.70
CA SER A 143 -7.30 7.96 3.13
C SER A 143 -8.36 9.02 3.38
N VAL A 144 -8.98 8.91 4.53
CA VAL A 144 -9.81 9.96 5.12
C VAL A 144 -9.32 10.24 6.53
N LEU A 145 -9.34 11.52 6.88
CA LEU A 145 -9.15 12.07 8.21
C LEU A 145 -10.54 12.33 8.77
N MET A 146 -10.90 11.58 9.80
CA MET A 146 -12.01 11.98 10.67
C MET A 146 -11.40 12.96 11.65
N ASP A 147 -12.01 14.12 11.90
CA ASP A 147 -11.54 15.10 12.89
C ASP A 147 -12.32 14.99 14.21
N GLN A 148 -12.13 15.96 15.09
CA GLN A 148 -12.74 16.04 16.43
C GLN A 148 -14.27 16.15 16.39
N ASP A 149 -14.83 16.66 15.30
CA ASP A 149 -16.26 16.91 15.16
C ASP A 149 -17.00 15.65 14.70
N VAL A 150 -16.27 14.64 14.21
CA VAL A 150 -16.80 13.32 13.83
C VAL A 150 -17.04 12.47 15.09
N SER A 151 -18.10 12.78 15.82
CA SER A 151 -18.41 12.19 17.14
C SER A 151 -19.64 11.26 17.17
N THR A 152 -20.20 10.90 16.00
CA THR A 152 -21.37 10.02 15.91
C THR A 152 -21.16 8.92 14.85
N PRO A 153 -21.84 7.76 14.95
CA PRO A 153 -21.78 6.74 13.91
C PRO A 153 -22.20 7.26 12.52
N ALA A 154 -23.19 8.16 12.47
CA ALA A 154 -23.65 8.76 11.23
C ALA A 154 -22.60 9.68 10.59
N SER A 155 -21.95 10.54 11.37
CA SER A 155 -20.87 11.40 10.86
C SER A 155 -19.64 10.59 10.45
N ALA A 156 -19.29 9.54 11.21
CA ALA A 156 -18.24 8.60 10.84
C ALA A 156 -18.56 7.90 9.51
N GLU A 157 -19.80 7.46 9.30
CA GLU A 157 -20.23 6.84 8.04
C GLU A 157 -20.13 7.80 6.86
N VAL A 158 -20.52 9.06 7.03
CA VAL A 158 -20.37 10.09 5.98
C VAL A 158 -18.90 10.25 5.59
N THR A 159 -17.99 10.33 6.55
CA THR A 159 -16.56 10.51 6.28
C THR A 159 -15.94 9.26 5.65
N ILE A 160 -16.15 8.08 6.22
CA ILE A 160 -15.58 6.81 5.72
C ILE A 160 -16.12 6.49 4.32
N ARG A 161 -17.37 6.84 4.02
CA ARG A 161 -17.96 6.64 2.68
C ARG A 161 -17.22 7.40 1.58
N ARG A 162 -16.51 8.49 1.89
CA ARG A 162 -15.68 9.22 0.91
C ARG A 162 -14.62 8.31 0.27
N LEU A 163 -14.13 7.30 0.99
CA LEU A 163 -13.19 6.29 0.45
C LEU A 163 -13.75 5.55 -0.77
N LYS A 164 -15.08 5.38 -0.88
CA LYS A 164 -15.71 4.76 -2.05
C LYS A 164 -15.49 5.56 -3.33
N ALA A 165 -15.29 6.87 -3.24
CA ALA A 165 -15.01 7.70 -4.40
C ALA A 165 -13.66 7.36 -5.06
N ALA A 166 -12.75 6.69 -4.35
CA ALA A 166 -11.48 6.21 -4.91
C ALA A 166 -11.66 5.05 -5.90
N ASN A 167 -12.81 4.36 -5.87
CA ASN A 167 -13.10 3.18 -6.70
C ASN A 167 -12.03 2.06 -6.58
N ILE A 168 -11.47 1.90 -5.38
CA ILE A 168 -10.49 0.86 -5.07
C ILE A 168 -11.20 -0.50 -4.97
N PRO A 169 -10.74 -1.56 -5.66
CA PRO A 169 -11.32 -2.90 -5.53
C PRO A 169 -11.21 -3.41 -4.09
N GLU A 170 -12.22 -4.10 -3.56
CA GLU A 170 -12.13 -4.67 -2.20
C GLU A 170 -11.22 -5.90 -2.13
N ARG A 171 -11.14 -6.67 -3.22
CA ARG A 171 -10.25 -7.83 -3.31
C ARG A 171 -8.80 -7.35 -3.35
N ASN A 172 -7.95 -8.00 -2.54
CA ASN A 172 -6.52 -7.66 -2.42
C ASN A 172 -6.28 -6.26 -1.86
N THR A 173 -7.21 -5.78 -1.04
CA THR A 173 -7.13 -4.49 -0.34
C THR A 173 -7.13 -4.71 1.15
N VAL A 174 -6.40 -3.86 1.85
CA VAL A 174 -6.32 -3.84 3.31
C VAL A 174 -6.70 -2.45 3.80
N GLY A 175 -7.54 -2.40 4.83
CA GLY A 175 -7.86 -1.19 5.57
C GLY A 175 -6.86 -0.97 6.69
N PHE A 176 -6.44 0.28 6.88
CA PHE A 176 -5.64 0.73 8.02
C PHE A 176 -6.41 1.78 8.82
N MET A 177 -6.42 1.67 10.14
CA MET A 177 -7.03 2.62 11.07
C MET A 177 -6.01 3.05 12.12
N PHE A 178 -5.62 4.32 12.10
CA PHE A 178 -4.74 4.92 13.09
C PHE A 178 -5.56 5.93 13.88
N ALA A 179 -5.95 5.56 15.09
CA ALA A 179 -6.84 6.36 15.92
C ALA A 179 -6.11 6.90 17.14
N CYS A 180 -6.47 8.11 17.58
CA CYS A 180 -5.94 8.67 18.80
C CYS A 180 -6.43 7.87 19.99
N VAL A 181 -5.60 7.66 21.01
CA VAL A 181 -6.03 7.02 22.26
C VAL A 181 -7.19 7.75 22.94
N ALA A 182 -7.32 9.06 22.70
CA ALA A 182 -8.44 9.86 23.18
C ALA A 182 -9.74 9.69 22.35
N ARG A 183 -9.69 8.97 21.21
CA ARG A 183 -10.86 8.55 20.43
C ARG A 183 -11.52 7.30 21.03
N GLY A 184 -12.38 6.66 20.24
CA GLY A 184 -13.04 5.41 20.60
C GLY A 184 -14.20 5.65 21.54
N HIS A 185 -14.39 4.76 22.50
CA HIS A 185 -15.64 4.72 23.26
C HIS A 185 -15.96 6.03 24.00
N ASN A 186 -14.97 6.69 24.58
CA ASN A 186 -15.18 7.97 25.28
C ASN A 186 -15.60 9.08 24.32
N HIS A 187 -15.04 9.09 23.10
CA HIS A 187 -15.39 10.07 22.07
C HIS A 187 -16.81 9.86 21.52
N TYR A 188 -17.24 8.60 21.40
CA TYR A 188 -18.55 8.24 20.85
C TYR A 188 -19.63 7.97 21.91
N ASN A 189 -19.62 8.72 23.02
CA ASN A 189 -20.63 8.61 24.09
C ASN A 189 -20.80 7.17 24.61
N ASN A 190 -19.70 6.51 24.93
CA ASN A 190 -19.59 5.11 25.41
C ASN A 190 -19.95 4.03 24.37
N GLN A 191 -20.07 4.37 23.08
CA GLN A 191 -20.24 3.37 22.02
C GLN A 191 -18.88 2.78 21.62
N HIS A 192 -18.79 1.46 21.65
CA HIS A 192 -17.59 0.75 21.24
C HIS A 192 -17.56 0.52 19.73
N ASN A 193 -16.35 0.37 19.17
CA ASN A 193 -16.09 -0.05 17.78
C ASN A 193 -16.76 0.79 16.68
N VAL A 194 -17.26 1.99 16.96
CA VAL A 194 -18.03 2.80 16.00
C VAL A 194 -17.36 2.93 14.63
N GLU A 195 -16.11 3.41 14.58
CA GLU A 195 -15.39 3.61 13.31
C GLU A 195 -15.12 2.28 12.58
N ALA A 196 -14.79 1.23 13.33
CA ALA A 196 -14.53 -0.10 12.77
C ALA A 196 -15.80 -0.77 12.23
N ASP A 197 -16.92 -0.67 12.95
CA ASP A 197 -18.21 -1.24 12.54
C ASP A 197 -18.76 -0.51 11.31
N VAL A 198 -18.64 0.81 11.29
CA VAL A 198 -18.97 1.63 10.11
C VAL A 198 -18.09 1.25 8.92
N PHE A 199 -16.78 1.03 9.12
CA PHE A 199 -15.90 0.57 8.06
C PHE A 199 -16.35 -0.78 7.50
N HIS A 200 -16.60 -1.79 8.35
CA HIS A 200 -17.04 -3.11 7.90
C HIS A 200 -18.42 -3.09 7.23
N LYS A 201 -19.31 -2.18 7.67
CA LYS A 201 -20.59 -1.93 7.00
C LYS A 201 -20.38 -1.44 5.56
N LEU A 202 -19.39 -0.58 5.33
CA LEU A 202 -19.10 0.00 4.01
C LEU A 202 -18.21 -0.90 3.15
N PHE A 203 -17.28 -1.65 3.73
CA PHE A 203 -16.26 -2.46 3.06
C PHE A 203 -16.20 -3.89 3.64
N PRO A 204 -17.26 -4.70 3.49
CA PRO A 204 -17.37 -6.00 4.16
C PRO A 204 -16.32 -7.02 3.71
N GLY A 205 -15.74 -6.87 2.52
CA GLY A 205 -14.69 -7.76 2.00
C GLY A 205 -13.26 -7.35 2.36
N VAL A 206 -13.08 -6.21 3.03
CA VAL A 206 -11.75 -5.63 3.31
C VAL A 206 -11.39 -5.87 4.78
N PRO A 207 -10.29 -6.58 5.08
CA PRO A 207 -9.80 -6.69 6.45
C PRO A 207 -9.29 -5.33 6.94
N LEU A 208 -9.65 -4.96 8.17
CA LEU A 208 -9.19 -3.74 8.84
C LEU A 208 -8.12 -4.07 9.88
N PHE A 209 -6.97 -3.40 9.80
CA PHE A 209 -5.90 -3.43 10.80
C PHE A 209 -5.66 -2.02 11.34
N GLY A 210 -5.11 -1.91 12.54
CA GLY A 210 -4.91 -0.59 13.13
C GLY A 210 -4.47 -0.63 14.57
N PHE A 211 -4.27 0.55 15.15
CA PHE A 211 -4.00 0.72 16.56
C PHE A 211 -4.53 2.07 17.07
N PHE A 212 -4.66 2.14 18.39
CA PHE A 212 -4.84 3.39 19.12
C PHE A 212 -3.46 3.92 19.56
N GLY A 213 -3.15 5.19 19.29
CA GLY A 213 -1.84 5.78 19.53
C GLY A 213 -1.89 7.24 19.99
N ASN A 214 -0.72 7.85 20.17
CA ASN A 214 -0.59 9.21 20.73
C ASN A 214 -0.60 10.32 19.66
N GLY A 215 -1.22 10.06 18.51
CA GLY A 215 -1.29 10.98 17.39
C GLY A 215 -1.18 10.26 16.05
N GLU A 216 -1.75 10.88 15.04
CA GLU A 216 -2.01 10.30 13.73
C GLU A 216 -1.22 11.05 12.68
N ILE A 217 -0.78 10.33 11.66
CA ILE A 217 -0.08 10.91 10.53
C ILE A 217 -0.89 10.61 9.27
N GLY A 218 -1.28 11.64 8.52
CA GLY A 218 -2.02 11.49 7.26
C GLY A 218 -2.93 12.67 6.96
N CYS A 219 -3.79 12.55 5.95
CA CYS A 219 -4.82 13.53 5.64
C CYS A 219 -5.93 12.91 4.77
N ASP A 220 -6.96 13.70 4.44
CA ASP A 220 -7.91 13.35 3.39
C ASP A 220 -7.15 13.29 2.06
N ARG A 221 -7.04 12.10 1.46
CA ARG A 221 -6.33 11.91 0.20
C ARG A 221 -6.98 10.81 -0.63
N ILE A 222 -7.52 11.17 -1.79
CA ILE A 222 -8.03 10.23 -2.79
C ILE A 222 -7.13 10.34 -4.01
N VAL A 223 -6.33 9.31 -4.25
CA VAL A 223 -5.42 9.23 -5.39
C VAL A 223 -6.14 8.52 -6.54
N LYS A 224 -6.25 9.20 -7.69
CA LYS A 224 -6.70 8.62 -8.96
C LYS A 224 -5.66 8.88 -10.03
N GLU A 225 -5.66 8.03 -11.06
CA GLU A 225 -4.67 8.00 -12.15
C GLU A 225 -4.31 9.39 -12.73
N ASN A 226 -5.26 10.34 -12.72
CA ASN A 226 -5.12 11.64 -13.37
C ASN A 226 -5.24 12.83 -12.40
N TYR A 227 -5.58 12.61 -11.13
CA TYR A 227 -5.72 13.69 -10.14
C TYR A 227 -5.70 13.16 -8.70
N THR A 228 -5.17 13.98 -7.80
CA THR A 228 -5.24 13.75 -6.36
C THR A 228 -6.19 14.77 -5.75
N LEU A 229 -7.25 14.29 -5.09
CA LEU A 229 -7.99 15.14 -4.17
C LEU A 229 -7.31 15.03 -2.82
N SER A 230 -6.66 16.10 -2.38
CA SER A 230 -6.10 16.16 -1.04
C SER A 230 -6.67 17.35 -0.29
N GLN A 231 -7.09 17.11 0.94
CA GLN A 231 -7.39 18.17 1.90
C GLN A 231 -6.41 17.97 3.07
N THR A 232 -5.32 18.71 3.01
CA THR A 232 -4.40 18.87 4.14
C THR A 232 -4.94 20.03 4.97
N ASP A 233 -5.00 19.87 6.30
CA ASP A 233 -5.39 20.97 7.17
C ASP A 233 -4.27 22.04 7.21
N ALA A 234 -4.53 23.16 7.90
CA ALA A 234 -3.54 24.22 8.06
C ALA A 234 -2.30 23.80 8.89
N ASN A 235 -2.35 22.65 9.58
CA ASN A 235 -1.31 22.19 10.52
C ASN A 235 -0.41 21.07 9.93
N GLY A 236 -0.73 20.55 8.75
CA GLY A 236 0.11 19.61 8.01
C GLY A 236 -0.43 18.18 8.06
N LEU A 237 0.47 17.21 8.22
CA LEU A 237 0.13 15.78 8.22
C LEU A 237 0.07 15.17 9.62
N GLN A 238 0.40 15.92 10.67
CA GLN A 238 0.41 15.42 12.05
C GLN A 238 -0.82 15.92 12.80
N HIS A 239 -1.55 15.00 13.42
CA HIS A 239 -2.82 15.26 14.06
C HIS A 239 -2.88 14.69 15.47
N GLY A 240 -3.75 15.28 16.28
CA GLY A 240 -4.13 14.76 17.59
C GLY A 240 -5.65 14.82 17.75
N TYR A 241 -6.21 13.93 18.57
CA TYR A 241 -7.66 13.71 18.65
C TYR A 241 -8.28 13.32 17.29
N THR A 242 -7.44 12.70 16.46
CA THR A 242 -7.59 12.14 15.11
C THR A 242 -8.04 10.70 14.90
N THR A 243 -8.60 10.36 13.74
CA THR A 243 -8.45 9.03 13.17
C THR A 243 -8.15 9.18 11.68
N VAL A 244 -7.02 8.62 11.26
CA VAL A 244 -6.71 8.42 9.84
C VAL A 244 -7.13 7.01 9.45
N MET A 245 -8.04 6.90 8.47
CA MET A 245 -8.50 5.63 7.93
C MET A 245 -8.15 5.53 6.46
N SER A 246 -7.45 4.45 6.08
CA SER A 246 -6.89 4.30 4.74
C SER A 246 -7.21 2.94 4.12
N LEU A 247 -7.37 2.93 2.80
CA LEU A 247 -7.40 1.73 1.97
C LEU A 247 -6.09 1.63 1.19
N VAL A 248 -5.47 0.46 1.21
CA VAL A 248 -4.29 0.14 0.42
C VAL A 248 -4.57 -1.12 -0.40
N HIS A 249 -4.65 -0.95 -1.71
CA HIS A 249 -4.78 -2.04 -2.68
C HIS A 249 -3.41 -2.53 -3.12
N LEU A 250 -3.23 -3.86 -3.20
CA LEU A 250 -1.93 -4.48 -3.42
C LEU A 250 -1.77 -5.18 -4.78
N GLY A 251 -2.68 -4.92 -5.74
CA GLY A 251 -2.63 -5.46 -7.13
C GLY A 251 -3.01 -6.92 -7.27
#